data_AF-V7D6H3-F1
#
_entry.id   AF-V7D6H3-F1
#
_cell.length_a   1.000
_cell.length_b   1.000
_cell.length_c   1.000
_cell.angle_alpha   90.00
_cell.angle_beta   90.00
_cell.angle_gamma   90.00
#
_symmetry.space_group_name_H-M   'P 1'
#
loop_
_entity.id
_entity.type
_entity.pdbx_description
1 polymer ?
#
loop_
_entity_poly.entity_id
_entity_poly.type
_entity_poly.pdbx_seq_one_letter_code
_entity_poly.pdbx_strand_id
1 'polypeptide(L)'
;MAQLRYSGGFEQRGPPVKPLNKRDMARLERELVVCLTEACETAKAQIVGFSWLTHRLAPEDFPASLRITWVFEREADKAAAVAGDAKVRMLALTGLALEQAGVQLDHPAWHVRFDSEEACQQSHGGDWTRRLMGR
;
A
#
# COMPACT_ATOMS: atom_id res chain seq x y z
N MET A 1 -40.23 21.52 -12.75
CA MET A 1 -39.56 22.83 -12.64
C MET A 1 -38.70 22.79 -11.38
N ALA A 2 -37.42 23.11 -11.36
CA ALA A 2 -36.55 23.69 -12.35
C ALA A 2 -35.13 23.11 -12.17
N GLN A 3 -34.50 22.71 -13.27
CA GLN A 3 -33.06 22.76 -13.39
C GLN A 3 -32.66 24.24 -13.36
N LEU A 4 -31.69 24.62 -12.53
CA LEU A 4 -30.87 25.79 -12.81
C LEU A 4 -29.41 25.45 -12.56
N ARG A 5 -28.65 25.71 -13.63
CA ARG A 5 -27.20 25.58 -13.79
C ARG A 5 -26.49 26.43 -12.73
N TYR A 6 -25.34 25.95 -12.25
CA TYR A 6 -24.29 26.84 -11.78
C TYR A 6 -23.03 26.59 -12.59
N SER A 7 -22.64 27.63 -13.32
CA SER A 7 -21.43 27.73 -14.12
C SER A 7 -20.25 28.14 -13.23
N GLY A 8 -19.08 27.55 -13.47
CA GLY A 8 -17.79 28.25 -13.40
C GLY A 8 -17.24 28.60 -12.02
N GLY A 9 -16.21 27.86 -11.61
CA GLY A 9 -15.32 28.20 -10.50
C GLY A 9 -14.12 27.27 -10.46
N PHE A 10 -13.36 27.22 -11.56
CA PHE A 10 -12.07 26.53 -11.63
C PHE A 10 -11.02 27.43 -10.96
N GLU A 11 -10.88 27.31 -9.64
CA GLU A 11 -9.77 27.91 -8.90
C GLU A 11 -8.71 26.84 -8.66
N GLN A 12 -7.71 26.82 -9.55
CA GLN A 12 -6.47 26.10 -9.35
C GLN A 12 -5.65 26.82 -8.25
N ARG A 13 -5.78 26.35 -7.02
CA ARG A 13 -4.73 26.45 -6.00
C ARG A 13 -4.47 25.05 -5.51
N GLY A 14 -3.30 24.49 -5.86
CA GLY A 14 -2.82 23.25 -5.26
C GLY A 14 -2.96 23.36 -3.74
N PRO A 15 -3.56 22.35 -3.07
CA PRO A 15 -3.85 22.49 -1.65
C PRO A 15 -2.54 22.60 -0.87
N PRO A 16 -2.42 23.52 0.10
CA PRO A 16 -1.41 23.37 1.14
C PRO A 16 -1.67 22.02 1.82
N VAL A 17 -0.62 21.25 2.09
CA VAL A 17 -0.71 19.99 2.84
C VAL A 17 -1.40 20.26 4.18
N LYS A 18 -2.71 19.95 4.24
CA LYS A 18 -3.56 20.23 5.40
C LYS A 18 -3.17 19.28 6.53
N PRO A 19 -3.13 19.74 7.80
CA PRO A 19 -3.10 18.81 8.92
C PRO A 19 -4.34 17.91 8.80
N LEU A 20 -4.12 16.63 8.53
CA LEU A 20 -5.16 15.65 8.25
C LEU A 20 -6.04 15.50 9.50
N ASN A 21 -7.28 15.98 9.44
CA ASN A 21 -8.26 15.72 10.49
C ASN A 21 -8.61 14.22 10.49
N LYS A 22 -9.13 13.69 11.61
CA LYS A 22 -9.53 12.26 11.71
C LYS A 22 -10.41 11.77 10.55
N ARG A 23 -11.26 12.65 9.98
CA ARG A 23 -12.12 12.33 8.84
C ARG A 23 -11.35 12.22 7.52
N ASP A 24 -10.41 13.13 7.28
CA ASP A 24 -9.54 13.09 6.10
C ASP A 24 -8.66 11.85 6.13
N MET A 25 -8.15 11.51 7.32
CA MET A 25 -7.37 10.29 7.53
C MET A 25 -8.17 9.02 7.21
N ALA A 26 -9.40 8.92 7.74
CA ALA A 26 -10.28 7.78 7.45
C ALA A 26 -10.64 7.67 5.96
N ARG A 27 -10.74 8.80 5.25
CA ARG A 27 -10.97 8.82 3.81
C ARG A 27 -9.73 8.36 3.05
N LEU A 28 -8.55 8.88 3.41
CA LEU A 28 -7.27 8.48 2.82
C LEU A 28 -6.97 6.99 3.03
N GLU A 29 -7.23 6.47 4.23
CA GLU A 29 -7.07 5.04 4.53
C GLU A 29 -8.00 4.18 3.66
N ARG A 30 -9.25 4.59 3.46
CA ARG A 30 -10.17 3.88 2.57
C ARG A 30 -9.69 3.87 1.14
N GLU A 31 -9.25 5.01 0.60
CA GLU A 31 -8.70 5.07 -0.76
C GLU A 31 -7.44 4.20 -0.86
N LEU A 32 -6.56 4.25 0.13
CA LEU A 32 -5.37 3.41 0.19
C LEU A 32 -5.72 1.91 0.19
N VAL A 33 -6.70 1.49 0.99
CA VAL A 33 -7.19 0.11 1.02
C VAL A 33 -7.70 -0.30 -0.36
N VAL A 34 -8.49 0.54 -1.03
CA VAL A 34 -9.03 0.25 -2.36
C VAL A 34 -7.89 0.09 -3.37
N CYS A 35 -6.99 1.08 -3.46
CA CYS A 35 -5.88 1.04 -4.41
C CYS A 35 -4.90 -0.12 -4.13
N LEU A 36 -4.62 -0.41 -2.86
CA LEU A 36 -3.80 -1.55 -2.46
C LEU A 36 -4.48 -2.89 -2.73
N THR A 37 -5.81 -2.96 -2.62
CA THR A 37 -6.57 -4.18 -2.95
C THR A 37 -6.47 -4.45 -4.45
N GLU A 38 -6.65 -3.42 -5.29
CA GLU A 38 -6.48 -3.55 -6.73
C GLU A 38 -5.03 -3.92 -7.10
N ALA A 39 -4.04 -3.32 -6.45
CA ALA A 39 -2.64 -3.68 -6.60
C ALA A 39 -2.37 -5.13 -6.15
N CYS A 40 -2.99 -5.58 -5.07
CA CYS A 40 -2.88 -6.95 -4.55
C CYS A 40 -3.43 -7.96 -5.56
N GLU A 41 -4.63 -7.75 -6.08
CA GLU A 41 -5.27 -8.63 -7.06
C GLU A 41 -4.46 -8.66 -8.37
N THR A 42 -4.03 -7.49 -8.84
CA THR A 42 -3.18 -7.34 -10.02
C THR A 42 -1.85 -8.06 -9.84
N ALA A 43 -1.28 -8.04 -8.64
CA ALA A 43 -0.05 -8.74 -8.34
C ALA A 43 -0.26 -10.25 -8.20
N LYS A 44 -1.34 -10.73 -7.58
CA LYS A 44 -1.68 -12.16 -7.55
C LYS A 44 -1.81 -12.75 -8.96
N ALA A 45 -2.36 -11.98 -9.89
CA ALA A 45 -2.50 -12.41 -11.28
C ALA A 45 -1.17 -12.47 -12.05
N GLN A 46 -0.13 -11.78 -11.58
CA GLN A 46 1.12 -11.58 -12.33
C GLN A 46 2.36 -12.15 -11.65
N ILE A 47 2.32 -12.29 -10.33
CA ILE A 47 3.42 -12.75 -9.49
C ILE A 47 3.06 -14.14 -8.99
N VAL A 48 3.76 -15.14 -9.51
CA VAL A 48 3.62 -16.51 -9.07
C VAL A 48 4.10 -16.64 -7.62
N GLY A 49 3.31 -17.31 -6.78
CA GLY A 49 3.62 -17.53 -5.37
C GLY A 49 3.37 -16.34 -4.45
N PHE A 50 2.76 -15.26 -4.94
CA PHE A 50 2.28 -14.17 -4.07
C PHE A 50 0.97 -14.55 -3.38
N SER A 51 0.94 -14.47 -2.05
CA SER A 51 -0.20 -14.90 -1.22
C SER A 51 -1.11 -13.72 -0.88
N TRP A 52 -0.56 -12.68 -0.24
CA TRP A 52 -1.31 -11.47 0.16
C TRP A 52 -0.36 -10.34 0.53
N LEU A 53 -0.86 -9.11 0.57
CA LEU A 53 -0.13 -7.96 1.13
C LEU A 53 -0.94 -7.32 2.25
N THR A 54 -0.24 -6.76 3.22
CA THR A 54 -0.82 -5.94 4.28
C THR A 54 -0.16 -4.57 4.28
N HIS A 55 -0.92 -3.55 4.65
CA HIS A 55 -0.39 -2.22 4.91
C HIS A 55 -0.63 -1.87 6.36
N ARG A 56 0.34 -1.19 6.95
CA ARG A 56 0.18 -0.53 8.24
C ARG A 56 0.67 0.88 8.11
N LEU A 57 -0.16 1.81 8.51
CA LEU A 57 0.20 3.21 8.63
C LEU A 57 -0.24 3.68 10.01
N ALA A 58 0.60 4.49 10.63
CA ALA A 58 0.23 5.17 11.86
C ALA A 58 -0.39 6.52 11.48
N PRO A 59 -1.66 6.79 11.85
CA PRO A 59 -2.30 8.09 11.56
C PRO A 59 -1.62 9.24 12.30
N GLU A 60 -0.84 8.93 13.34
CA GLU A 60 -0.06 9.84 14.16
C GLU A 60 1.26 10.30 13.50
N ASP A 61 1.77 9.55 12.53
CA ASP A 61 3.12 9.75 11.97
C ASP A 61 3.13 9.58 10.44
N PHE A 62 2.01 10.00 9.84
CA PHE A 62 1.79 9.98 8.40
C PHE A 62 2.51 11.15 7.72
N PRO A 63 3.18 10.96 6.57
CA PRO A 63 3.26 9.76 5.71
C PRO A 63 4.42 8.79 6.02
N ALA A 64 5.35 9.15 6.90
CA ALA A 64 6.60 8.40 7.11
C ALA A 64 6.41 7.00 7.73
N SER A 65 5.35 6.79 8.51
CA SER A 65 5.09 5.52 9.20
C SER A 65 4.29 4.48 8.40
N LEU A 66 4.07 4.72 7.10
CA LEU A 66 3.44 3.72 6.24
C LEU A 66 4.41 2.57 5.94
N ARG A 67 3.95 1.33 6.05
CA ARG A 67 4.72 0.11 5.74
C ARG A 67 3.81 -0.87 5.04
N ILE A 68 4.20 -1.29 3.85
CA ILE A 68 3.50 -2.28 3.04
C ILE A 68 4.33 -3.55 3.07
N THR A 69 3.76 -4.63 3.58
CA THR A 69 4.42 -5.94 3.64
C THR A 69 3.74 -6.87 2.66
N TRP A 70 4.51 -7.32 1.68
CA TRP A 70 4.12 -8.29 0.67
C TRP A 70 4.51 -9.68 1.15
N VAL A 71 3.54 -10.59 1.23
CA VAL A 71 3.72 -11.96 1.72
C VAL A 71 3.57 -12.94 0.56
N PHE A 72 4.60 -13.74 0.38
CA PHE A 72 4.65 -14.85 -0.56
C PHE A 72 4.34 -16.16 0.13
N GLU A 73 3.80 -17.15 -0.58
CA GLU A 73 3.65 -18.50 -0.03
C GLU A 73 5.02 -19.12 0.22
N ARG A 74 5.93 -19.02 -0.76
CA ARG A 74 7.26 -19.64 -0.70
C ARG A 74 8.39 -18.64 -0.68
N GLU A 75 9.48 -19.00 0.01
CA GLU A 75 10.70 -18.18 0.01
C GLU A 75 11.39 -18.19 -1.36
N ALA A 76 11.33 -19.31 -2.09
CA ALA A 76 11.86 -19.40 -3.45
C ALA A 76 11.16 -18.43 -4.41
N ASP A 77 9.83 -18.33 -4.34
CA ASP A 77 9.03 -17.40 -5.14
C ASP A 77 9.34 -15.94 -4.77
N LYS A 78 9.47 -15.63 -3.46
CA LYS A 78 9.95 -14.32 -3.01
C LYS A 78 11.32 -13.99 -3.61
N ALA A 79 12.29 -14.89 -3.50
CA ALA A 79 13.65 -14.66 -3.98
C ALA A 79 13.68 -14.44 -5.50
N ALA A 80 12.94 -15.24 -6.26
CA ALA A 80 12.78 -15.07 -7.70
C ALA A 80 12.09 -13.75 -8.04
N ALA A 81 11.04 -13.37 -7.31
CA ALA A 81 10.33 -12.11 -7.53
C ALA A 81 11.19 -10.88 -7.21
N VAL A 82 11.99 -10.94 -6.14
CA VAL A 82 12.89 -9.86 -5.74
C VAL A 82 14.10 -9.75 -6.68
N ALA A 83 14.56 -10.87 -7.24
CA ALA A 83 15.66 -10.90 -8.21
C ALA A 83 15.22 -10.58 -9.65
N GLY A 84 13.94 -10.76 -9.97
CA GLY A 84 13.38 -10.53 -11.31
C GLY A 84 12.56 -9.25 -11.44
N ASP A 85 11.83 -9.15 -12.54
CA ASP A 85 10.98 -7.99 -12.90
C ASP A 85 9.75 -7.80 -12.00
N ALA A 86 9.37 -8.83 -11.23
CA ALA A 86 8.25 -8.73 -10.30
C ALA A 86 8.48 -7.63 -9.26
N LYS A 87 9.72 -7.43 -8.79
CA LYS A 87 10.08 -6.33 -7.89
C LYS A 87 9.71 -4.96 -8.48
N VAL A 88 10.05 -4.72 -9.75
CA VAL A 88 9.73 -3.44 -10.43
C VAL A 88 8.22 -3.26 -10.49
N ARG A 89 7.49 -4.33 -10.81
CA ARG A 89 6.03 -4.29 -10.86
C ARG A 89 5.40 -4.06 -9.48
N MET A 90 5.91 -4.68 -8.41
CA MET A 90 5.47 -4.45 -7.04
C MET A 90 5.70 -2.99 -6.59
N LEU A 91 6.88 -2.45 -6.93
CA LEU A 91 7.21 -1.05 -6.66
C LEU A 91 6.31 -0.10 -7.45
N ALA A 92 6.06 -0.38 -8.73
CA ALA A 92 5.16 0.42 -9.57
C ALA A 92 3.72 0.38 -9.08
N LEU A 93 3.20 -0.81 -8.73
CA LEU A 93 1.85 -0.98 -8.17
C LEU A 93 1.71 -0.28 -6.82
N THR A 94 2.72 -0.40 -5.96
CA THR A 94 2.74 0.28 -4.67
C THR A 94 2.81 1.80 -4.84
N GLY A 95 3.69 2.29 -5.71
CA GLY A 95 3.82 3.72 -6.01
C GLY A 95 2.51 4.29 -6.56
N LEU A 96 1.92 3.63 -7.56
CA LEU A 96 0.64 4.04 -8.13
C LEU A 96 -0.46 4.05 -7.06
N ALA A 97 -0.54 3.02 -6.21
CA ALA A 97 -1.55 2.96 -5.16
C ALA A 97 -1.39 4.08 -4.13
N LEU A 98 -0.15 4.43 -3.79
CA LEU A 98 0.16 5.54 -2.89
C LEU A 98 -0.21 6.88 -3.53
N GLU A 99 0.20 7.12 -4.77
CA GLU A 99 -0.13 8.35 -5.50
C GLU A 99 -1.63 8.54 -5.66
N GLN A 100 -2.37 7.47 -6.01
CA GLN A 100 -3.83 7.48 -6.13
C GLN A 100 -4.53 7.76 -4.81
N ALA A 101 -3.99 7.23 -3.70
CA ALA A 101 -4.48 7.54 -2.36
C ALA A 101 -4.10 8.96 -1.87
N GLY A 102 -3.37 9.74 -2.68
CA GLY A 102 -2.90 11.08 -2.32
C GLY A 102 -1.70 11.08 -1.38
N VAL A 103 -0.95 9.99 -1.36
CA VAL A 103 0.22 9.77 -0.50
C VAL A 103 1.49 9.95 -1.30
N GLN A 104 2.14 11.10 -1.16
CA GLN A 104 3.46 11.33 -1.77
C GLN A 104 4.54 10.80 -0.84
N LEU A 105 5.15 9.67 -1.22
CA LEU A 105 6.34 9.14 -0.58
C LEU A 105 7.53 9.32 -1.51
N ASP A 106 8.60 9.86 -0.96
CA ASP A 106 9.85 10.10 -1.69
C ASP A 106 10.47 8.77 -2.17
N HIS A 107 10.34 7.71 -1.37
CA HIS A 107 10.90 6.39 -1.66
C HIS A 107 9.93 5.26 -1.32
N PRO A 108 8.95 4.92 -2.19
CA PRO A 108 8.01 3.82 -1.94
C PRO A 108 8.71 2.48 -1.70
N ALA A 109 9.89 2.29 -2.29
CA ALA A 109 10.73 1.11 -2.07
C ALA A 109 11.16 0.88 -0.62
N TRP A 110 11.24 1.93 0.21
CA TRP A 110 11.62 1.80 1.62
C TRP A 110 10.46 1.36 2.50
N HIS A 111 9.24 1.71 2.08
CA HIS A 111 8.01 1.33 2.76
C HIS A 111 7.55 -0.06 2.34
N VAL A 112 8.05 -0.58 1.22
CA VAL A 112 7.80 -1.95 0.73
C VAL A 112 8.74 -2.95 1.41
N ARG A 113 8.15 -3.91 2.10
CA ARG A 113 8.79 -5.09 2.68
C ARG A 113 8.30 -6.34 1.96
N PHE A 114 9.19 -7.31 1.80
CA PHE A 114 8.86 -8.62 1.23
C PHE A 114 9.13 -9.69 2.28
N ASP A 115 8.15 -10.57 2.48
CA ASP A 115 8.15 -11.62 3.48
C ASP A 115 7.52 -12.91 2.89
N SER A 116 7.66 -14.04 3.56
CA SER A 116 7.17 -15.32 3.06
C SER A 116 6.50 -16.12 4.18
N GLU A 117 5.43 -16.85 3.87
CA GLU A 117 4.78 -17.77 4.79
C GLU A 117 5.75 -18.83 5.27
N GLU A 118 6.59 -19.40 4.38
CA GLU A 118 7.67 -20.29 4.82
C GLU A 118 8.61 -19.64 5.86
N ALA A 119 9.01 -18.38 5.66
CA ALA A 119 9.87 -17.67 6.61
C ALA A 119 9.15 -17.37 7.93
N CYS A 120 7.83 -17.13 7.90
CA CYS A 120 7.00 -16.95 9.09
C CYS A 120 6.76 -18.26 9.83
N GLN A 121 6.48 -19.33 9.10
CA GLN A 121 6.39 -20.70 9.60
C GLN A 121 7.67 -21.09 10.33
N GLN A 122 8.82 -20.77 9.73
CA GLN A 122 10.12 -21.18 10.25
C GLN A 122 10.61 -20.30 11.41
N SER A 123 10.39 -18.98 11.36
CA SER A 123 10.85 -18.07 12.42
C SER A 123 9.87 -17.91 13.60
N HIS A 124 8.57 -17.99 13.33
CA HIS A 124 7.51 -17.67 14.30
C HIS A 124 6.36 -18.69 14.32
N GLY A 125 6.51 -19.86 13.67
CA GLY A 125 5.47 -20.90 13.68
C GLY A 125 4.22 -20.54 12.86
N GLY A 126 4.31 -19.59 11.94
CA GLY A 126 3.17 -19.11 11.13
C GLY A 126 2.39 -17.98 11.80
N ASP A 127 2.87 -17.50 12.94
CA ASP A 127 2.20 -16.49 13.75
C ASP A 127 2.45 -15.07 13.21
N TRP A 128 1.77 -14.75 12.11
CA TRP A 128 1.82 -13.43 11.47
C TRP A 128 1.38 -12.31 12.41
N THR A 129 0.42 -12.59 13.29
CA THR A 129 0.01 -11.66 14.34
C THR A 129 1.20 -11.28 15.20
N ARG A 130 1.99 -12.24 15.67
CA ARG A 130 3.19 -11.97 16.47
C ARG A 130 4.32 -11.31 15.66
N ARG A 131 4.53 -11.72 14.40
CA ARG A 131 5.54 -11.14 13.51
C ARG A 131 5.24 -9.68 13.16
N LEU A 132 3.96 -9.34 13.01
CA LEU A 132 3.53 -7.97 12.73
C LEU A 132 3.37 -7.16 14.03
N MET A 133 2.82 -7.73 15.11
CA MET A 133 2.61 -6.98 16.36
C MET A 133 3.88 -6.81 17.21
N GLY A 134 4.93 -7.60 16.97
CA GLY A 134 6.22 -7.47 17.67
C GLY A 134 6.90 -6.15 17.34
N ARG A 135 6.64 -5.13 18.17
CA ARG A 135 7.36 -3.86 18.23
C ARG A 135 8.49 -3.95 19.24
#